data_AF-A0A7S6M7U4-F1
#
_entry.id   AF-A0A7S6M7U4-F1
#
_cell.length_a   1.000
_cell.length_b   1.000
_cell.length_c   1.000
_cell.angle_alpha   90.00
_cell.angle_beta   90.00
_cell.angle_gamma   90.00
#
_symmetry.space_group_name_H-M   'P 1'
#
loop_
_entity.id
_entity.type
_entity.pdbx_description
1 polymer ?
#
loop_
_entity_poly.entity_id
_entity_poly.type
_entity_poly.pdbx_seq_one_letter_code
_entity_poly.pdbx_strand_id
1 'polypeptide(L)'
;MPNDEQDFDWSAVIARCLAYLCLKNSKYADAQLLEQAAFLERLGLPAGDRADVLGSSRDSLGVLARRAKKKNGGKKNGKGKRR
;
A
#
# COMPACT_ATOMS: atom_id res chain seq x y z
N MET A 1 43.71 2.46 7.64
CA MET A 1 42.80 2.31 6.49
C MET A 1 41.39 2.51 7.04
N PRO A 2 40.61 3.48 6.57
CA PRO A 2 39.20 3.54 6.93
C PRO A 2 38.51 2.35 6.29
N ASN A 3 37.97 1.44 7.11
CA ASN A 3 37.08 0.38 6.64
C ASN A 3 35.75 1.06 6.30
N ASP A 4 35.62 1.54 5.07
CA ASP A 4 34.32 1.92 4.50
C ASP A 4 33.53 0.64 4.15
N GLU A 5 33.36 -0.25 5.14
CA GLU A 5 32.36 -1.30 5.07
C GLU A 5 31.01 -0.60 5.23
N GLN A 6 30.40 -0.27 4.09
CA GLN A 6 28.99 0.14 4.05
C GLN A 6 28.18 -1.01 4.61
N ASP A 7 27.93 -0.99 5.93
CA ASP A 7 27.07 -1.94 6.61
C ASP A 7 25.71 -1.93 5.91
N PHE A 8 25.44 -3.00 5.15
CA PHE A 8 24.17 -3.16 4.47
C PHE A 8 23.07 -3.30 5.54
N ASP A 9 22.14 -2.36 5.56
CA ASP A 9 21.06 -2.37 6.53
C ASP A 9 20.05 -3.49 6.23
N TRP A 10 20.28 -4.64 6.86
CA TRP A 10 19.39 -5.79 6.79
C TRP A 10 18.03 -5.56 7.47
N SER A 11 17.90 -4.54 8.33
CA SER A 11 16.65 -4.27 9.05
C SER A 11 15.50 -3.97 8.09
N ALA A 12 15.76 -3.22 7.02
CA ALA A 12 14.77 -2.92 5.98
C ALA A 12 14.31 -4.18 5.22
N VAL A 13 15.19 -5.16 5.02
CA VAL A 13 14.82 -6.45 4.41
C VAL A 13 13.95 -7.26 5.36
N ILE A 14 14.37 -7.38 6.62
CA ILE A 14 13.64 -8.11 7.67
C ILE A 14 12.24 -7.53 7.86
N ALA A 15 12.12 -6.20 7.92
CA ALA A 15 10.84 -5.51 8.07
C ALA A 15 9.88 -5.82 6.91
N ARG A 16 10.37 -5.81 5.66
CA ARG A 16 9.56 -6.15 4.48
C ARG A 16 9.11 -7.60 4.48
N CYS A 17 10.01 -8.53 4.82
CA CYS A 17 9.67 -9.96 4.96
C CYS A 17 8.61 -10.19 6.04
N LEU A 18 8.77 -9.55 7.21
CA LEU A 18 7.83 -9.67 8.31
C LEU A 18 6.45 -9.10 7.94
N ALA A 19 6.43 -7.94 7.28
CA ALA A 19 5.19 -7.32 6.80
C ALA A 19 4.45 -8.21 5.79
N TYR A 20 5.19 -8.85 4.88
CA TYR A 20 4.63 -9.81 3.93
C TYR A 20 4.01 -11.01 4.65
N LEU A 21 4.71 -11.58 5.64
CA LEU A 21 4.19 -12.70 6.44
C LEU A 21 2.95 -12.31 7.25
N CYS A 22 2.95 -11.12 7.86
CA CYS A 22 1.80 -10.59 8.56
C CYS A 22 0.60 -10.41 7.62
N LEU A 23 0.82 -9.93 6.39
CA LEU A 23 -0.24 -9.81 5.39
C LEU A 23 -0.81 -11.18 5.03
N LYS A 24 0.06 -12.16 4.73
CA LYS A 24 -0.34 -13.52 4.32
C LYS A 24 -1.05 -14.32 5.42
N ASN A 25 -0.73 -14.05 6.68
CA ASN A 25 -1.39 -14.68 7.83
C ASN A 25 -2.57 -13.86 8.38
N SER A 26 -2.92 -12.76 7.74
CA SER A 26 -4.08 -11.95 8.12
C SER A 26 -5.31 -12.31 7.30
N LYS A 27 -6.48 -11.84 7.76
CA LYS A 27 -7.72 -11.88 6.97
C LYS A 27 -7.65 -11.09 5.65
N TYR A 28 -6.59 -10.32 5.42
CA TYR A 28 -6.40 -9.51 4.23
C TYR A 28 -5.56 -10.22 3.15
N ALA A 29 -5.12 -11.46 3.38
CA ALA A 29 -4.29 -12.22 2.44
C ALA A 29 -4.90 -12.32 1.03
N ASP A 30 -6.23 -12.45 0.97
CA ASP A 30 -7.00 -12.54 -0.28
C ASP A 30 -7.85 -11.29 -0.56
N ALA A 31 -7.64 -10.22 0.21
CA ALA A 31 -8.35 -8.97 0.04
C ALA A 31 -7.92 -8.24 -1.24
N GLN A 32 -8.71 -7.23 -1.63
CA GLN A 32 -8.35 -6.39 -2.77
C GLN A 32 -7.02 -5.66 -2.51
N LEU A 33 -6.20 -5.46 -3.55
CA LEU A 33 -4.87 -4.85 -3.47
C LEU A 33 -4.82 -3.53 -2.67
N LEU A 34 -5.86 -2.71 -2.74
CA LEU A 34 -5.96 -1.47 -1.96
C LEU A 34 -6.15 -1.72 -0.46
N GLU A 35 -6.89 -2.75 -0.08
CA GLU A 35 -7.08 -3.13 1.31
C GLU A 35 -5.81 -3.75 1.89
N GLN A 36 -5.08 -4.53 1.09
CA GLN A 36 -3.75 -5.02 1.45
C GLN A 36 -2.76 -3.86 1.65
N ALA A 37 -2.76 -2.88 0.74
CA ALA A 37 -1.93 -1.68 0.86
C ALA A 37 -2.30 -0.85 2.11
N ALA A 38 -3.60 -0.72 2.42
CA ALA A 38 -4.06 -0.03 3.62
C ALA A 38 -3.69 -0.78 4.90
N PHE A 39 -3.70 -2.11 4.88
CA PHE A 39 -3.20 -2.92 6.00
C PHE A 39 -1.72 -2.66 6.27
N LEU A 40 -0.88 -2.71 5.22
CA LEU A 40 0.56 -2.47 5.34
C LEU A 40 0.86 -1.03 5.79
N GLU A 41 0.03 -0.05 5.40
CA GLU A 41 0.14 1.32 5.89
C GLU A 41 -0.14 1.43 7.39
N ARG A 42 -1.17 0.74 7.88
CA ARG A 42 -1.48 0.69 9.32
C ARG A 42 -0.44 -0.09 10.12
N LEU A 43 0.25 -1.02 9.47
CA LEU A 43 1.41 -1.73 10.02
C LEU A 43 2.66 -0.84 10.09
N GLY A 44 2.64 0.34 9.46
CA GLY A 44 3.72 1.33 9.51
C GLY A 44 4.67 1.33 8.32
N LEU A 45 4.40 0.55 7.27
CA LEU A 45 5.29 0.52 6.11
C LEU A 45 5.14 1.79 5.26
N PRO A 46 6.24 2.41 4.81
CA PRO A 46 6.20 3.56 3.92
C PRO A 46 5.70 3.17 2.53
N ALA A 47 5.20 4.15 1.77
CA ALA A 47 4.52 3.88 0.50
C ALA A 47 5.36 3.16 -0.57
N GLY A 48 6.69 3.32 -0.54
CA GLY A 48 7.62 2.58 -1.42
C GLY A 48 7.62 1.10 -1.09
N ASP A 49 7.96 0.77 0.16
CA ASP A 49 8.04 -0.62 0.64
C ASP A 49 6.71 -1.36 0.51
N ARG A 50 5.57 -0.69 0.69
CA ARG A 50 4.25 -1.30 0.45
C ARG A 50 4.08 -1.74 -1.00
N ALA A 51 4.54 -0.93 -1.95
CA ALA A 51 4.46 -1.26 -3.37
C ALA A 51 5.35 -2.46 -3.68
N ASP A 52 6.57 -2.47 -3.15
CA ASP A 52 7.53 -3.56 -3.32
C ASP A 52 7.00 -4.87 -2.74
N VAL A 53 6.46 -4.85 -1.51
CA VAL A 53 5.87 -6.03 -0.85
C VAL A 53 4.66 -6.58 -1.61
N LEU A 54 3.89 -5.71 -2.27
CA LEU A 54 2.72 -6.10 -3.07
C LEU A 54 3.05 -6.41 -4.53
N GLY A 55 4.32 -6.31 -4.95
CA GLY A 55 4.73 -6.49 -6.35
C GLY A 55 4.10 -5.48 -7.31
N SER A 56 3.82 -4.27 -6.83
CA SER A 56 3.18 -3.18 -7.59
C SER A 56 4.09 -1.96 -7.65
N SER A 57 3.69 -0.93 -8.40
CA SER A 57 4.37 0.37 -8.37
C SER A 57 3.60 1.37 -7.52
N ARG A 58 4.33 2.29 -6.86
CA ARG A 58 3.75 3.38 -6.06
C ARG A 58 2.72 4.19 -6.85
N ASP A 59 3.00 4.44 -8.13
CA ASP A 59 2.08 5.16 -9.02
C ASP A 59 0.81 4.35 -9.30
N SER A 60 0.93 3.03 -9.50
CA SER A 60 -0.23 2.15 -9.70
C SER A 60 -1.15 2.13 -8.49
N LEU A 61 -0.59 2.02 -7.28
CA LEU A 61 -1.35 2.11 -6.03
C LEU A 61 -2.00 3.49 -5.86
N GLY A 62 -1.29 4.56 -6.21
CA GLY A 62 -1.82 5.93 -6.18
C GLY A 62 -2.99 6.15 -7.15
N VAL A 63 -2.88 5.63 -8.38
CA VAL A 63 -3.96 5.68 -9.37
C VAL A 63 -5.16 4.87 -8.90
N LEU A 64 -4.95 3.67 -8.35
CA LEU A 64 -6.01 2.84 -7.79
C LEU A 64 -6.75 3.55 -6.66
N ALA A 65 -6.02 4.18 -5.73
CA ALA A 65 -6.61 4.92 -4.62
C ALA A 65 -7.42 6.13 -5.12
N ARG A 66 -6.90 6.88 -6.11
CA ARG A 66 -7.63 8.00 -6.73
C ARG A 66 -8.90 7.53 -7.44
N ARG A 67 -8.84 6.42 -8.19
CA ARG A 67 -10.01 5.82 -8.86
C ARG A 67 -11.07 5.36 -7.87
N ALA A 68 -10.66 4.72 -6.77
CA ALA A 68 -11.56 4.31 -5.70
C ALA A 68 -12.29 5.50 -5.07
N LYS A 69 -11.57 6.60 -4.78
CA LYS A 69 -12.18 7.84 -4.26
C LYS A 69 -13.17 8.47 -5.25
N LYS A 70 -12.83 8.51 -6.55
CA LYS A 70 -13.73 9.06 -7.60
C LYS A 70 -15.02 8.24 -7.74
N LYS A 71 -14.93 6.90 -7.66
CA LYS A 71 -16.11 6.01 -7.72
C LYS A 71 -17.08 6.28 -6.56
N ASN A 72 -16.58 6.58 -5.37
CA ASN A 72 -17.43 6.90 -4.22
C ASN A 72 -17.96 8.35 -4.23
N GLY A 73 -17.24 9.30 -4.84
CA GLY A 73 -17.66 10.71 -4.94
C GLY A 73 -18.67 11.02 -6.05
N GLY A 74 -18.74 10.19 -7.10
CA GLY A 74 -19.61 10.42 -8.26
C GLY A 74 -21.11 10.25 -8.03
N LYS A 75 -21.55 9.72 -6.88
CA LYS A 75 -22.97 9.39 -6.62
C LYS A 75 -23.81 10.55 -6.05
N LYS A 76 -23.27 11.77 -5.93
CA LYS A 76 -23.95 12.88 -5.22
C LYS A 76 -24.72 13.91 -6.08
N ASN A 77 -24.67 13.87 -7.41
CA ASN A 77 -25.40 14.87 -8.23
C ASN A 77 -26.46 14.25 -9.15
N GLY A 78 -27.41 13.54 -8.56
CA GLY A 78 -28.56 12.97 -9.26
C GLY A 78 -29.90 13.32 -8.59
N LYS A 79 -30.12 14.56 -8.14
CA LYS A 79 -31.46 15.09 -7.84
C LYS A 79 -31.43 16.60 -7.55
N GLY A 80 -31.95 17.38 -8.48
CA GLY A 80 -32.16 18.83 -8.39
C GLY A 80 -31.73 19.47 -9.71
N LYS A 81 -32.60 19.95 -10.60
CA LYS A 81 -33.94 20.51 -10.42
C LYS A 81 -34.70 20.36 -11.74
N ARG A 82 -35.80 19.60 -11.74
CA ARG A 82 -36.90 19.82 -12.68
C ARG A 82 -37.78 20.89 -12.05
N ARG A 83 -37.71 22.11 -12.57
CA ARG A 83 -38.73 23.16 -12.51
C ARG A 83 -38.16 24.42 -13.14
#